data_AF-A0A849YST5-F1
#
_entry.id   AF-A0A849YST5-F1
#
_cell.length_a   1.000
_cell.length_b   1.000
_cell.length_c   1.000
_cell.angle_alpha   90.00
_cell.angle_beta   90.00
_cell.angle_gamma   90.00
#
_symmetry.space_group_name_H-M   'P 1'
#
loop_
_entity.id
_entity.type
_entity.pdbx_description
1 polymer ?
#
loop_
_entity_poly.entity_id
_entity_poly.type
_entity_poly.pdbx_seq_one_letter_code
_entity_poly.pdbx_strand_id
1 'polypeptide(L)'
;HRPPLQEALLASCNYAGSFLLMQFLGFTLATKQPSVTAAALAGAVKKGGGDRKELVTITARLVRSQLAAATGNVGAVIPAAIAVDYWYQKSAGTHMLSPEYGQKVMGSLHPTESGTIPYAMLTGVILWASSIVGSWLENWAVYRRLPEAIAEHRIRRIVGQRVTNWASRVFARNIAGVGGTTSLGLMLGLTYSLGQFSGIPVDVRHVTLSTGSLTYAVLGMGTQVMSTPAFKGACIGIGIILMMNLGVSFTLAVIVALRAREVPFWQAMRLPLDLLIGFFKSPLRFFLPVEGASAQPHAHHHK
;
A
#
# COMPACT_ATOMS: atom_id res chain seq x y z
N HIS A 1 -26.68 16.97 11.00
CA HIS A 1 -25.24 16.79 11.23
C HIS A 1 -25.04 15.77 12.33
N ARG A 2 -24.30 14.69 12.09
CA ARG A 2 -23.96 13.73 13.16
C ARG A 2 -22.77 14.30 13.96
N PRO A 3 -22.57 13.89 15.23
CA PRO A 3 -21.39 14.28 15.98
C PRO A 3 -20.10 13.91 15.20
N PRO A 4 -19.07 14.78 15.16
CA PRO A 4 -17.85 14.56 14.37
C PRO A 4 -17.18 13.22 14.63
N LEU A 5 -17.19 12.75 15.88
CA LEU A 5 -16.65 11.45 16.27
C LEU A 5 -17.44 10.27 15.71
N GLN A 6 -18.77 10.40 15.55
CA GLN A 6 -19.59 9.36 14.93
C GLN A 6 -19.35 9.30 13.41
N GLU A 7 -19.23 10.46 12.74
CA GLU A 7 -18.87 10.51 11.32
C GLU A 7 -17.49 9.90 11.08
N ALA A 8 -16.54 10.19 11.98
CA ALA A 8 -15.20 9.61 11.94
C ALA A 8 -15.20 8.09 12.02
N LEU A 9 -15.91 7.54 13.01
CA LEU A 9 -16.00 6.10 13.20
C LEU A 9 -16.67 5.42 12.01
N LEU A 10 -17.76 6.00 11.48
CA LEU A 10 -18.46 5.46 10.31
C LEU A 10 -17.59 5.49 9.05
N ALA A 11 -16.86 6.59 8.82
CA ALA A 11 -15.92 6.71 7.71
C ALA A 11 -14.80 5.66 7.84
N SER A 12 -14.17 5.54 9.02
CA SER A 12 -13.15 4.55 9.30
C SER A 12 -13.64 3.11 9.11
N CYS A 13 -14.85 2.79 9.60
CA CYS A 13 -15.48 1.48 9.38
C CYS A 13 -15.75 1.23 7.89
N ASN A 14 -16.20 2.23 7.13
CA ASN A 14 -16.42 2.10 5.70
C ASN A 14 -15.11 1.83 4.94
N TYR A 15 -14.03 2.55 5.26
CA TYR A 15 -12.71 2.29 4.68
C TYR A 15 -12.20 0.89 5.04
N ALA A 16 -12.23 0.53 6.32
CA ALA A 16 -11.79 -0.79 6.79
C ALA A 16 -12.60 -1.92 6.14
N GLY A 17 -13.93 -1.80 6.09
CA GLY A 17 -14.82 -2.75 5.44
C GLY A 17 -14.54 -2.90 3.94
N SER A 18 -14.33 -1.78 3.24
CA SER A 18 -13.97 -1.78 1.81
C SER A 18 -12.62 -2.48 1.56
N PHE A 19 -11.61 -2.20 2.39
CA PHE A 19 -10.30 -2.86 2.26
C PHE A 19 -10.36 -4.36 2.60
N LEU A 20 -11.16 -4.75 3.59
CA LEU A 20 -11.39 -6.15 3.93
C LEU A 20 -12.13 -6.89 2.81
N LEU A 21 -13.16 -6.28 2.23
CA LEU A 21 -13.88 -6.86 1.10
C LEU A 21 -12.93 -7.11 -0.08
N MET A 22 -12.10 -6.12 -0.45
CA MET A 22 -11.09 -6.29 -1.49
C MET A 22 -10.11 -7.43 -1.16
N GLN A 23 -9.64 -7.51 0.09
CA GLN A 23 -8.75 -8.57 0.56
C GLN A 23 -9.38 -9.96 0.38
N PHE A 24 -10.64 -10.14 0.77
CA PHE A 24 -11.34 -11.44 0.69
C PHE A 24 -11.74 -11.82 -0.73
N LEU A 25 -12.01 -10.85 -1.60
CA LEU A 25 -12.22 -11.07 -3.03
C LEU A 25 -10.92 -11.45 -3.78
N GLY A 26 -9.78 -11.47 -3.10
CA GLY A 26 -8.49 -11.81 -3.70
C GLY A 26 -7.86 -10.67 -4.48
N PHE A 27 -8.48 -9.49 -4.52
CA PHE A 27 -7.89 -8.31 -5.12
C PHE A 27 -6.68 -7.88 -4.29
N THR A 28 -5.53 -7.76 -4.95
CA THR A 28 -4.28 -7.43 -4.28
C THR A 28 -4.08 -5.94 -4.31
N LEU A 29 -4.36 -5.27 -3.19
CA LEU A 29 -3.85 -3.92 -2.98
C LEU A 29 -2.31 -4.02 -2.85
N ALA A 30 -1.56 -3.06 -3.37
CA ALA A 30 -0.10 -2.95 -3.24
C ALA A 30 0.43 -2.90 -1.78
N THR A 31 -0.46 -3.05 -0.80
CA THR A 31 -0.20 -2.95 0.64
C THR A 31 0.01 -4.29 1.34
N LYS A 32 -0.10 -5.44 0.64
CA LYS A 32 0.27 -6.76 1.23
C LYS A 32 1.77 -6.94 1.46
N GLN A 33 2.61 -6.11 0.84
CA GLN A 33 4.06 -6.34 0.73
C GLN A 33 4.96 -5.56 1.69
N PRO A 34 4.61 -4.36 2.22
CA PRO A 34 5.56 -3.63 3.08
C PRO A 34 5.88 -4.37 4.40
N SER A 35 4.97 -5.20 4.90
CA SER A 35 5.19 -6.09 6.05
C SER A 35 6.26 -7.16 5.75
N VAL A 36 6.25 -7.71 4.54
CA VAL A 36 7.24 -8.67 4.04
C VAL A 36 8.58 -7.97 3.74
N THR A 37 8.53 -6.71 3.26
CA THR A 37 9.71 -5.87 3.02
C THR A 37 10.53 -5.68 4.29
N ALA A 38 9.92 -5.24 5.39
CA ALA A 38 10.63 -5.00 6.65
C ALA A 38 11.25 -6.29 7.23
N ALA A 39 10.52 -7.40 7.19
CA ALA A 39 11.00 -8.70 7.67
C ALA A 39 12.13 -9.27 6.79
N ALA A 40 12.01 -9.17 5.47
CA ALA A 40 13.05 -9.62 4.53
C ALA A 40 14.34 -8.78 4.64
N LEU A 41 14.20 -7.45 4.75
CA LEU A 41 15.33 -6.55 5.02
C LEU A 41 15.99 -6.86 6.36
N ALA A 42 15.21 -7.07 7.42
CA ALA A 42 15.75 -7.45 8.73
C ALA A 42 16.45 -8.81 8.70
N GLY A 43 15.96 -9.77 7.92
CA GLY A 43 16.58 -11.10 7.74
C GLY A 43 17.89 -11.08 6.96
N ALA A 44 18.00 -10.25 5.93
CA ALA A 44 19.19 -10.11 5.09
C ALA A 44 20.35 -9.37 5.78
N VAL A 45 20.06 -8.54 6.78
CA VAL A 45 21.08 -7.89 7.60
C VAL A 45 21.58 -8.88 8.66
N LYS A 46 22.65 -9.63 8.34
CA LYS A 46 23.41 -10.44 9.33
C LYS A 46 24.09 -9.54 10.37
N LYS A 47 24.35 -10.09 11.58
CA LYS A 47 25.21 -9.45 12.60
C LYS A 47 26.55 -9.10 11.95
N GLY A 48 26.88 -7.82 11.83
CA GLY A 48 28.12 -7.32 11.22
C GLY A 48 27.96 -6.57 9.89
N GLY A 49 26.74 -6.32 9.42
CA GLY A 49 26.47 -5.66 8.15
C GLY A 49 26.39 -6.69 7.03
N GLY A 50 25.17 -7.00 6.59
CA GLY A 50 24.94 -7.94 5.49
C GLY A 50 25.61 -7.49 4.18
N ASP A 51 25.83 -8.44 3.26
CA ASP A 51 26.39 -8.13 1.94
C ASP A 51 25.52 -7.04 1.28
N ARG A 52 26.12 -5.86 1.08
CA ARG A 52 25.45 -4.69 0.51
C ARG A 52 24.80 -5.02 -0.84
N LYS A 53 25.38 -5.95 -1.61
CA LYS A 53 24.81 -6.41 -2.89
C LYS A 53 23.53 -7.22 -2.70
N GLU A 54 23.44 -8.05 -1.66
CA GLU A 54 22.25 -8.82 -1.32
C GLU A 54 21.10 -7.89 -0.88
N LEU A 55 21.40 -6.91 -0.03
CA LEU A 55 20.43 -5.89 0.40
C LEU A 55 19.90 -5.05 -0.76
N VAL A 56 20.79 -4.63 -1.67
CA VAL A 56 20.39 -3.91 -2.89
C VAL A 56 19.51 -4.77 -3.79
N THR A 57 19.84 -6.06 -3.94
CA THR A 57 19.08 -7.00 -4.78
C THR A 57 17.68 -7.26 -4.21
N ILE A 58 17.58 -7.54 -2.91
CA ILE A 58 16.29 -7.73 -2.22
C ILE A 58 15.45 -6.47 -2.32
N THR A 59 16.06 -5.32 -2.07
CA THR A 59 15.36 -4.03 -2.18
C THR A 59 14.86 -3.76 -3.60
N ALA A 60 15.67 -3.98 -4.62
CA ALA A 60 15.27 -3.77 -6.00
C ALA A 60 14.07 -4.65 -6.39
N ARG A 61 14.07 -5.93 -5.95
CA ARG A 61 12.93 -6.83 -6.13
C ARG A 61 11.67 -6.32 -5.43
N LEU A 62 11.80 -5.81 -4.20
CA LEU A 62 10.67 -5.28 -3.42
C LEU A 62 10.10 -4.01 -4.05
N VAL A 63 10.94 -3.06 -4.43
CA VAL A 63 10.52 -1.84 -5.15
C VAL A 63 9.83 -2.20 -6.47
N ARG A 64 10.38 -3.15 -7.23
CA ARG A 64 9.75 -3.65 -8.47
C ARG A 64 8.37 -4.23 -8.22
N SER A 65 8.23 -5.11 -7.23
CA SER A 65 6.95 -5.72 -6.90
C SER A 65 5.92 -4.67 -6.45
N GLN A 66 6.35 -3.66 -5.71
CA GLN A 66 5.50 -2.56 -5.27
C GLN A 66 5.09 -1.62 -6.41
N LEU A 67 6.01 -1.30 -7.32
CA LEU A 67 5.68 -0.54 -8.52
C LEU A 67 4.73 -1.32 -9.43
N ALA A 68 4.97 -2.61 -9.66
CA ALA A 68 4.08 -3.46 -10.45
C ALA A 68 2.67 -3.53 -9.84
N ALA A 69 2.58 -3.69 -8.51
CA ALA A 69 1.29 -3.71 -7.82
C ALA A 69 0.59 -2.34 -7.86
N ALA A 70 1.32 -1.24 -7.68
CA ALA A 70 0.76 0.11 -7.76
C ALA A 70 0.25 0.43 -9.16
N THR A 71 1.02 0.10 -10.21
CA THR A 71 0.60 0.24 -11.60
C THR A 71 -0.61 -0.63 -11.91
N GLY A 72 -0.64 -1.88 -11.44
CA GLY A 72 -1.81 -2.76 -11.57
C GLY A 72 -3.06 -2.17 -10.92
N ASN A 73 -2.93 -1.61 -9.72
CA ASN A 73 -4.02 -0.92 -9.02
C ASN A 73 -4.51 0.31 -9.78
N VAL A 74 -3.59 1.15 -10.27
CA VAL A 74 -3.92 2.34 -11.09
C VAL A 74 -4.61 1.92 -12.39
N GLY A 75 -4.10 0.88 -13.05
CA GLY A 75 -4.68 0.33 -14.28
C GLY A 75 -6.06 -0.29 -14.06
N ALA A 76 -6.33 -0.88 -12.88
CA ALA A 76 -7.62 -1.47 -12.55
C ALA A 76 -8.64 -0.46 -12.02
N VAL A 77 -8.21 0.57 -11.27
CA VAL A 77 -9.13 1.55 -10.68
C VAL A 77 -9.77 2.45 -11.73
N ILE A 78 -9.06 2.77 -12.82
CA ILE A 78 -9.61 3.58 -13.92
C ILE A 78 -10.83 2.91 -14.56
N PRO A 79 -10.76 1.67 -15.12
CA PRO A 79 -11.91 1.02 -15.72
C PRO A 79 -13.00 0.70 -14.69
N ALA A 80 -12.63 0.39 -13.44
CA ALA A 80 -13.61 0.20 -12.37
C ALA A 80 -14.40 1.49 -12.08
N ALA A 81 -13.73 2.63 -11.97
CA ALA A 81 -14.38 3.92 -11.77
C ALA A 81 -15.28 4.29 -12.96
N ILE A 82 -14.85 4.05 -14.19
CA ILE A 82 -15.67 4.24 -15.40
C ILE A 82 -16.92 3.35 -15.35
N ALA A 83 -16.77 2.07 -15.02
CA ALA A 83 -17.91 1.14 -14.94
C ALA A 83 -18.92 1.53 -13.86
N VAL A 84 -18.43 1.96 -12.69
CA VAL A 84 -19.28 2.42 -11.58
C VAL A 84 -19.98 3.73 -11.95
N ASP A 85 -19.27 4.71 -12.52
CA ASP A 85 -19.88 5.97 -12.96
C ASP A 85 -20.93 5.73 -14.04
N TYR A 86 -20.66 4.86 -15.01
CA TYR A 86 -21.62 4.52 -16.06
C TYR A 86 -22.90 3.86 -15.50
N TRP A 87 -22.74 2.92 -14.56
CA TRP A 87 -23.87 2.31 -13.87
C TRP A 87 -24.68 3.35 -13.06
N TYR A 88 -23.98 4.24 -12.36
CA TYR A 88 -24.60 5.32 -11.60
C TYR A 88 -25.33 6.32 -12.50
N GLN A 89 -24.70 6.75 -13.59
CA GLN A 89 -25.29 7.65 -14.57
C GLN A 89 -26.56 7.05 -15.18
N LYS A 90 -26.57 5.75 -15.51
CA LYS A 90 -27.75 5.07 -16.04
C LYS A 90 -28.90 4.99 -15.04
N SER A 91 -28.61 4.93 -13.74
CA SER A 91 -29.63 4.79 -12.69
C SER A 91 -30.13 6.13 -12.13
N ALA A 92 -29.23 7.10 -11.96
CA ALA A 92 -29.52 8.41 -11.36
C ALA A 92 -29.65 9.56 -12.38
N GLY A 93 -29.23 9.35 -13.63
CA GLY A 93 -29.25 10.36 -14.70
C GLY A 93 -28.12 11.40 -14.62
N THR A 94 -27.26 11.33 -13.62
CA THR A 94 -26.14 12.25 -13.40
C THR A 94 -24.83 11.49 -13.18
N HIS A 95 -23.69 12.10 -13.51
CA HIS A 95 -22.38 11.56 -13.13
C HIS A 95 -22.21 11.49 -11.60
N MET A 96 -21.30 10.64 -11.15
CA MET A 96 -20.98 10.46 -9.73
C MET A 96 -20.39 11.73 -9.11
N LEU A 97 -19.65 12.50 -9.92
CA LEU A 97 -19.05 13.78 -9.53
C LEU A 97 -19.63 14.92 -10.36
N SER A 98 -19.96 16.04 -9.70
CA SER A 98 -20.36 17.26 -10.41
C SER A 98 -19.15 17.93 -11.08
N PRO A 99 -19.36 18.72 -12.15
CA PRO A 99 -18.28 19.44 -12.81
C PRO A 99 -17.51 20.39 -11.88
N GLU A 100 -18.20 21.07 -10.95
CA GLU A 100 -17.60 22.01 -9.99
C GLU A 100 -16.68 21.27 -9.02
N TYR A 101 -17.11 20.11 -8.54
CA TYR A 101 -16.28 19.28 -7.66
C TYR A 101 -15.10 18.67 -8.43
N GLY A 102 -15.29 18.34 -9.71
CA GLY A 102 -14.21 17.87 -10.59
C GLY A 102 -13.05 18.85 -10.71
N GLN A 103 -13.33 20.16 -10.83
CA GLN A 103 -12.30 21.20 -10.83
C GLN A 103 -11.53 21.24 -9.50
N LYS A 104 -12.26 21.14 -8.39
CA LYS A 104 -11.65 21.09 -7.04
C LYS A 104 -10.73 19.88 -6.90
N VAL A 105 -11.12 18.71 -7.41
CA VAL A 105 -10.29 17.51 -7.39
C VAL A 105 -8.98 17.74 -8.16
N MET A 106 -9.02 18.25 -9.39
CA MET A 106 -7.81 18.50 -10.17
C MET A 106 -6.87 19.50 -9.49
N GLY A 107 -7.40 20.63 -9.00
CA GLY A 107 -6.60 21.61 -8.26
C GLY A 107 -5.98 21.02 -7.00
N SER A 108 -6.73 20.17 -6.29
CA SER A 108 -6.26 19.52 -5.07
C SER A 108 -5.12 18.50 -5.30
N LEU A 109 -4.96 18.00 -6.53
CA LEU A 109 -3.90 17.07 -6.92
C LEU A 109 -2.68 17.79 -7.51
N HIS A 110 -2.77 19.10 -7.79
CA HIS A 110 -1.69 19.83 -8.42
C HIS A 110 -0.47 19.93 -7.48
N PRO A 111 0.74 19.53 -7.90
CA PRO A 111 1.86 19.31 -6.98
C PRO A 111 2.39 20.60 -6.32
N THR A 112 2.28 21.74 -6.99
CA THR A 112 2.79 23.04 -6.51
C THR A 112 1.71 23.96 -5.95
N GLU A 113 0.46 23.78 -6.38
CA GLU A 113 -0.66 24.66 -6.02
C GLU A 113 -1.47 24.08 -4.84
N SER A 114 -1.11 22.88 -4.39
CA SER A 114 -1.78 22.21 -3.27
C SER A 114 -0.77 21.63 -2.29
N GLY A 115 -1.24 21.27 -1.09
CA GLY A 115 -0.49 20.48 -0.12
C GLY A 115 -0.26 19.01 -0.52
N THR A 116 -0.34 18.65 -1.81
CA THR A 116 -0.28 17.26 -2.27
C THR A 116 0.96 16.51 -1.79
N ILE A 117 2.14 17.14 -1.84
CA ILE A 117 3.40 16.51 -1.42
C ILE A 117 3.38 16.13 0.07
N PRO A 118 3.17 17.07 1.03
CA PRO A 118 3.15 16.72 2.45
C PRO A 118 2.04 15.72 2.80
N TYR A 119 0.86 15.82 2.19
CA TYR A 119 -0.21 14.84 2.40
C TYR A 119 0.12 13.45 1.83
N ALA A 120 0.83 13.38 0.71
CA ALA A 120 1.30 12.11 0.16
C ALA A 120 2.42 11.49 1.01
N MET A 121 3.29 12.31 1.60
CA MET A 121 4.30 11.85 2.56
C MET A 121 3.64 11.29 3.82
N LEU A 122 2.66 12.02 4.40
CA LEU A 122 1.86 11.55 5.53
C LEU A 122 1.19 10.20 5.22
N THR A 123 0.62 10.09 4.02
CA THR A 123 0.02 8.82 3.56
C THR A 123 1.07 7.71 3.50
N GLY A 124 2.30 8.00 3.07
CA GLY A 124 3.43 7.05 3.13
C GLY A 124 3.76 6.59 4.56
N VAL A 125 3.70 7.49 5.55
CA VAL A 125 3.87 7.14 6.97
C VAL A 125 2.75 6.19 7.42
N ILE A 126 1.50 6.49 7.07
CA ILE A 126 0.35 5.64 7.42
C ILE A 126 0.47 4.25 6.78
N LEU A 127 0.87 4.18 5.50
CA LEU A 127 1.14 2.91 4.82
C LEU A 127 2.19 2.08 5.54
N TRP A 128 3.30 2.71 5.96
CA TRP A 128 4.33 2.03 6.76
C TRP A 128 3.79 1.58 8.13
N ALA A 129 3.09 2.44 8.86
CA ALA A 129 2.56 2.10 10.18
C ALA A 129 1.55 0.92 10.11
N SER A 130 0.69 0.90 9.10
CA SER A 130 -0.25 -0.21 8.86
C SER A 130 0.47 -1.53 8.60
N SER A 131 1.63 -1.48 7.93
CA SER A 131 2.42 -2.69 7.66
C SER A 131 3.05 -3.27 8.92
N ILE A 132 3.45 -2.43 9.88
CA ILE A 132 3.91 -2.88 11.19
C ILE A 132 2.80 -3.60 11.94
N VAL A 133 1.57 -3.06 11.92
CA VAL A 133 0.42 -3.71 12.55
C VAL A 133 0.15 -5.08 11.93
N GLY A 134 0.21 -5.18 10.59
CA GLY A 134 0.08 -6.45 9.87
C GLY A 134 1.16 -7.47 10.28
N SER A 135 2.44 -7.08 10.26
CA SER A 135 3.55 -7.94 10.69
C SER A 135 3.47 -8.33 12.17
N TRP A 136 3.03 -7.41 13.03
CA TRP A 136 2.84 -7.67 14.46
C TRP A 136 1.74 -8.70 14.69
N LEU A 137 0.60 -8.58 14.00
CA LEU A 137 -0.52 -9.53 14.06
C LEU A 137 -0.10 -10.92 13.58
N GLU A 138 0.67 -11.00 12.50
CA GLU A 138 1.23 -12.24 11.99
C GLU A 138 2.17 -12.89 13.03
N ASN A 139 3.14 -12.13 13.55
CA ASN A 139 4.05 -12.62 14.58
C ASN A 139 3.31 -13.07 15.84
N TRP A 140 2.29 -12.33 16.27
CA TRP A 140 1.47 -12.69 17.42
C TRP A 140 0.71 -13.99 17.18
N ALA A 141 0.13 -14.17 15.99
CA ALA A 141 -0.58 -15.39 15.61
C ALA A 141 0.34 -16.62 15.57
N VAL A 142 1.55 -16.47 15.03
CA VAL A 142 2.57 -17.52 15.01
C VAL A 142 3.07 -17.83 16.43
N TYR A 143 3.39 -16.81 17.23
CA TYR A 143 3.86 -16.99 18.61
C TYR A 143 2.82 -17.72 19.48
N ARG A 144 1.53 -17.40 19.31
CA ARG A 144 0.42 -18.05 20.01
C ARG A 144 0.00 -19.39 19.42
N ARG A 145 0.66 -19.86 18.34
CA ARG A 145 0.33 -21.09 17.62
C ARG A 145 -1.15 -21.16 17.22
N LEU A 146 -1.70 -20.03 16.79
CA LEU A 146 -3.12 -19.95 16.38
C LEU A 146 -3.43 -20.81 15.15
N PRO A 147 -2.58 -20.87 14.10
CA PRO A 147 -2.82 -21.80 13.00
C PRO A 147 -2.93 -23.25 13.46
N GLU A 148 -2.09 -23.68 14.40
CA GLU A 148 -2.12 -25.03 14.99
C GLU A 148 -3.39 -25.23 15.83
N ALA A 149 -3.75 -24.24 16.66
CA ALA A 149 -4.96 -24.28 17.46
C ALA A 149 -6.24 -24.39 16.60
N ILE A 150 -6.28 -23.72 15.43
CA ILE A 150 -7.38 -23.84 14.46
C ILE A 150 -7.42 -25.24 13.84
N ALA A 151 -6.26 -25.82 13.50
CA ALA A 151 -6.17 -27.14 12.90
C ALA A 151 -6.65 -28.25 13.85
N GLU A 152 -6.38 -28.10 15.15
CA GLU A 152 -6.69 -29.08 16.20
C GLU A 152 -7.98 -28.78 17.00
N HIS A 153 -8.69 -27.71 16.66
CA HIS A 153 -9.88 -27.28 17.39
C HIS A 153 -10.95 -28.38 17.52
N ARG A 154 -11.74 -28.38 18.60
CA ARG A 154 -12.77 -29.40 18.88
C ARG A 154 -13.77 -29.61 17.74
N ILE A 155 -14.06 -28.55 16.97
CA ILE A 155 -14.91 -28.58 15.77
C ILE A 155 -14.39 -29.53 14.69
N ARG A 156 -13.09 -29.87 14.69
CA ARG A 156 -12.49 -30.90 13.81
C ARG A 156 -13.26 -32.23 13.85
N ARG A 157 -13.85 -32.59 15.00
CA ARG A 157 -14.66 -33.82 15.13
C ARG A 157 -15.97 -33.75 14.33
N ILE A 158 -16.46 -32.54 14.03
CA ILE A 158 -17.72 -32.28 13.31
C ILE A 158 -17.44 -32.04 11.83
N VAL A 159 -16.52 -31.13 11.50
CA VAL A 159 -16.27 -30.70 10.09
C VAL A 159 -15.16 -31.48 9.39
N GLY A 160 -14.42 -32.31 10.13
CA GLY A 160 -13.32 -33.11 9.62
C GLY A 160 -11.98 -32.37 9.48
N GLN A 161 -10.90 -33.14 9.42
CA GLN A 161 -9.52 -32.64 9.38
C GLN A 161 -9.20 -31.78 8.15
N ARG A 162 -9.79 -32.10 7.00
CA ARG A 162 -9.52 -31.35 5.76
C ARG A 162 -9.97 -29.90 5.87
N VAL A 163 -11.14 -29.66 6.46
CA VAL A 163 -11.72 -28.33 6.64
C VAL A 163 -10.91 -27.52 7.65
N THR A 164 -10.54 -28.10 8.80
CA THR A 164 -9.75 -27.37 9.81
C THR A 164 -8.33 -27.05 9.32
N ASN A 165 -7.69 -27.96 8.57
CA ASN A 165 -6.40 -27.69 7.93
C ASN A 165 -6.49 -26.64 6.84
N TRP A 166 -7.58 -26.63 6.06
CA TRP A 166 -7.84 -25.57 5.11
C TRP A 166 -8.02 -24.23 5.82
N ALA A 167 -8.86 -24.16 6.86
CA ALA A 167 -9.12 -22.95 7.64
C ALA A 167 -7.84 -22.41 8.30
N SER A 168 -7.02 -23.29 8.89
CA SER A 168 -5.72 -22.96 9.46
C SER A 168 -4.80 -22.31 8.41
N ARG A 169 -4.68 -22.92 7.22
CA ARG A 169 -3.88 -22.35 6.12
C ARG A 169 -4.43 -21.04 5.61
N VAL A 170 -5.74 -20.89 5.49
CA VAL A 170 -6.39 -19.64 5.07
C VAL A 170 -6.14 -18.54 6.10
N PHE A 171 -6.30 -18.84 7.39
CA PHE A 171 -6.03 -17.92 8.48
C PHE A 171 -4.57 -17.45 8.46
N ALA A 172 -3.62 -18.38 8.45
CA ALA A 172 -2.19 -18.07 8.43
C ALA A 172 -1.80 -17.20 7.22
N ARG A 173 -2.39 -17.45 6.04
CA ARG A 173 -2.12 -16.67 4.82
C ARG A 173 -2.75 -15.27 4.83
N ASN A 174 -3.80 -15.03 5.62
CA ASN A 174 -4.57 -13.79 5.56
C ASN A 174 -4.40 -12.89 6.77
N ILE A 175 -3.97 -13.40 7.93
CA ILE A 175 -3.95 -12.62 9.18
C ILE A 175 -3.10 -11.33 9.08
N ALA A 176 -1.95 -11.39 8.42
CA ALA A 176 -1.10 -10.23 8.18
C ALA A 176 -1.80 -9.18 7.30
N GLY A 177 -2.44 -9.67 6.22
CA GLY A 177 -3.19 -8.84 5.28
C GLY A 177 -4.39 -8.18 5.94
N VAL A 178 -5.21 -8.95 6.67
CA VAL A 178 -6.37 -8.48 7.43
C VAL A 178 -5.95 -7.42 8.45
N GLY A 179 -4.89 -7.66 9.21
CA GLY A 179 -4.36 -6.70 10.17
C GLY A 179 -3.93 -5.39 9.52
N GLY A 180 -3.11 -5.50 8.47
CA GLY A 180 -2.60 -4.34 7.75
C GLY A 180 -3.70 -3.54 7.07
N THR A 181 -4.60 -4.17 6.32
CA THR A 181 -5.68 -3.49 5.59
C THR A 181 -6.72 -2.87 6.52
N THR A 182 -7.06 -3.55 7.61
CA THR A 182 -7.97 -3.00 8.64
C THR A 182 -7.34 -1.77 9.29
N SER A 183 -6.08 -1.87 9.74
CA SER A 183 -5.39 -0.74 10.35
C SER A 183 -5.23 0.44 9.38
N LEU A 184 -4.94 0.17 8.11
CA LEU A 184 -4.84 1.19 7.06
C LEU A 184 -6.19 1.91 6.91
N GLY A 185 -7.29 1.17 6.74
CA GLY A 185 -8.62 1.75 6.61
C GLY A 185 -9.02 2.61 7.80
N LEU A 186 -8.76 2.12 9.02
CA LEU A 186 -9.01 2.87 10.24
C LEU A 186 -8.17 4.15 10.29
N MET A 187 -6.86 4.07 10.03
CA MET A 187 -5.95 5.22 10.05
C MET A 187 -6.32 6.26 8.98
N LEU A 188 -6.71 5.85 7.77
CA LEU A 188 -7.13 6.76 6.72
C LEU A 188 -8.42 7.52 7.11
N GLY A 189 -9.44 6.81 7.59
CA GLY A 189 -10.69 7.44 8.02
C GLY A 189 -10.53 8.35 9.25
N LEU A 190 -9.67 7.96 10.19
CA LEU A 190 -9.38 8.78 11.38
C LEU A 190 -8.57 10.02 11.00
N THR A 191 -7.62 9.90 10.08
CA THR A 191 -6.80 11.04 9.63
C THR A 191 -7.65 12.14 9.02
N TYR A 192 -8.60 11.78 8.14
CA TYR A 192 -9.55 12.72 7.56
C TYR A 192 -10.36 13.44 8.64
N SER A 193 -10.82 12.69 9.64
CA SER A 193 -11.68 13.22 10.70
C SER A 193 -10.95 14.07 11.73
N LEU A 194 -9.70 13.73 12.04
CA LEU A 194 -8.82 14.52 12.91
C LEU A 194 -8.45 15.85 12.25
N GLY A 195 -8.31 15.90 10.92
CA GLY A 195 -8.15 17.15 10.19
C GLY A 195 -9.33 18.11 10.40
N GLN A 196 -10.55 17.59 10.25
CA GLN A 196 -11.77 18.38 10.51
C GLN A 196 -11.86 18.88 11.95
N PHE A 197 -11.47 18.06 12.93
CA PHE A 197 -11.51 18.43 14.35
C PHE A 197 -10.45 19.47 14.76
N SER A 198 -9.25 19.39 14.18
CA SER A 198 -8.12 20.27 14.52
C SER A 198 -8.13 21.60 13.76
N GLY A 199 -9.02 21.78 12.78
CA GLY A 199 -9.05 22.96 11.91
C GLY A 199 -7.90 23.02 10.90
N ILE A 200 -7.00 22.02 10.91
CA ILE A 200 -5.94 21.85 9.92
C ILE A 200 -6.49 20.97 8.80
N PRO A 201 -6.48 21.40 7.53
CA PRO A 201 -7.03 20.62 6.42
C PRO A 201 -6.15 19.40 6.10
N VAL A 202 -6.10 18.40 6.98
CA VAL A 202 -5.33 17.18 6.78
C VAL A 202 -6.04 16.30 5.77
N ASP A 203 -5.39 16.03 4.65
CA ASP A 203 -5.89 15.17 3.60
C ASP A 203 -4.98 13.94 3.40
N VAL A 204 -5.54 12.88 2.84
CA VAL A 204 -4.82 11.66 2.48
C VAL A 204 -4.69 11.60 0.97
N ARG A 205 -3.46 11.62 0.48
CA ARG A 205 -3.14 11.42 -0.94
C ARG A 205 -2.59 10.02 -1.13
N HIS A 206 -3.48 9.07 -1.40
CA HIS A 206 -3.11 7.72 -1.82
C HIS A 206 -3.23 7.61 -3.34
N VAL A 207 -2.23 7.03 -4.02
CA VAL A 207 -2.18 6.95 -5.49
C VAL A 207 -3.47 6.39 -6.08
N THR A 208 -3.95 5.23 -5.62
CA THR A 208 -5.15 4.59 -6.17
C THR A 208 -6.43 5.39 -5.95
N LEU A 209 -6.60 6.01 -4.77
CA LEU A 209 -7.79 6.82 -4.46
C LEU A 209 -7.76 8.13 -5.26
N SER A 210 -6.58 8.71 -5.43
CA SER A 210 -6.36 9.94 -6.20
C SER A 210 -6.61 9.70 -7.69
N THR A 211 -6.13 8.58 -8.23
CA THR A 211 -6.43 8.15 -9.61
C THR A 211 -7.93 7.98 -9.82
N GLY A 212 -8.62 7.23 -8.95
CA GLY A 212 -10.07 7.04 -9.08
C GLY A 212 -10.85 8.36 -9.01
N SER A 213 -10.46 9.26 -8.10
CA SER A 213 -11.07 10.59 -7.98
C SER A 213 -10.85 11.44 -9.24
N LEU A 214 -9.64 11.41 -9.81
CA LEU A 214 -9.36 12.09 -11.08
C LEU A 214 -10.16 11.48 -12.23
N THR A 215 -10.33 10.16 -12.27
CA THR A 215 -11.18 9.50 -13.27
C THR A 215 -12.63 9.98 -13.18
N TYR A 216 -13.23 9.99 -11.98
CA TYR A 216 -14.58 10.53 -11.79
C TYR A 216 -14.67 12.02 -12.16
N ALA A 217 -13.64 12.82 -11.87
CA ALA A 217 -13.60 14.24 -12.25
C ALA A 217 -13.62 14.43 -13.78
N VAL A 218 -12.83 13.62 -14.51
CA VAL A 218 -12.83 13.66 -15.99
C VAL A 218 -14.17 13.23 -16.56
N LEU A 219 -14.81 12.20 -15.99
CA LEU A 219 -16.13 11.74 -16.45
C LEU A 219 -17.20 12.81 -16.20
N GLY A 220 -17.22 13.42 -15.01
CA GLY A 220 -18.19 14.46 -14.65
C GLY A 220 -18.02 15.78 -15.42
N MET A 221 -16.78 16.16 -15.78
CA MET A 221 -16.51 17.40 -16.52
C MET A 221 -16.44 17.23 -18.04
N GLY A 222 -16.35 15.99 -18.53
CA GLY A 222 -16.12 15.68 -19.94
C GLY A 222 -14.64 15.50 -20.30
N THR A 223 -14.40 14.71 -21.35
CA THR A 223 -13.05 14.31 -21.81
C THR A 223 -12.22 15.47 -22.35
N GLN A 224 -12.84 16.60 -22.68
CA GLN A 224 -12.17 17.82 -23.14
C GLN A 224 -11.17 18.35 -22.10
N VAL A 225 -11.42 18.09 -20.81
CA VAL A 225 -10.54 18.46 -19.71
C VAL A 225 -9.15 17.84 -19.83
N MET A 226 -9.01 16.70 -20.49
CA MET A 226 -7.73 16.01 -20.65
C MET A 226 -6.68 16.85 -21.41
N SER A 227 -7.11 17.83 -22.19
CA SER A 227 -6.22 18.76 -22.90
C SER A 227 -5.72 19.91 -22.03
N THR A 228 -6.31 20.13 -20.84
CA THR A 228 -6.02 21.29 -20.00
C THR A 228 -4.70 21.16 -19.24
N PRO A 229 -4.03 22.28 -18.91
CA PRO A 229 -2.86 22.28 -18.02
C PRO A 229 -3.17 21.69 -16.65
N ALA A 230 -4.36 21.94 -16.11
CA ALA A 230 -4.80 21.43 -14.81
C ALA A 230 -4.81 19.89 -14.77
N PHE A 231 -5.33 19.24 -15.81
CA PHE A 231 -5.31 17.78 -15.92
C PHE A 231 -3.88 17.23 -15.98
N LYS A 232 -3.01 17.84 -16.80
CA LYS A 232 -1.60 17.44 -16.89
C LYS A 232 -0.89 17.59 -15.54
N GLY A 233 -1.14 18.69 -14.83
CA GLY A 233 -0.64 18.93 -13.47
C GLY A 233 -1.14 17.88 -12.48
N ALA A 234 -2.43 17.53 -12.52
CA ALA A 234 -3.00 16.46 -11.68
C ALA A 234 -2.38 15.08 -11.96
N CYS A 235 -2.10 14.75 -13.23
CA CYS A 235 -1.40 13.52 -13.61
C CYS A 235 0.04 13.48 -13.07
N ILE A 236 0.78 14.60 -13.16
CA ILE A 236 2.11 14.73 -12.55
C ILE A 236 1.99 14.58 -11.02
N GLY A 237 0.96 15.18 -10.43
CA GLY A 237 0.61 15.03 -9.02
C GLY A 237 0.43 13.58 -8.61
N ILE A 238 -0.32 12.77 -9.37
CA ILE A 238 -0.48 11.33 -9.12
C ILE A 238 0.88 10.60 -9.15
N GLY A 239 1.75 10.94 -10.10
CA GLY A 239 3.12 10.39 -10.16
C GLY A 239 3.92 10.72 -8.90
N ILE A 240 3.86 11.97 -8.43
CA ILE A 240 4.52 12.40 -7.20
C ILE A 240 3.91 11.70 -5.97
N ILE A 241 2.57 11.56 -5.93
CA ILE A 241 1.88 10.83 -4.86
C ILE A 241 2.39 9.39 -4.78
N LEU A 242 2.51 8.69 -5.91
CA LEU A 242 3.07 7.34 -5.96
C LEU A 242 4.50 7.32 -5.39
N MET A 243 5.35 8.25 -5.82
CA MET A 243 6.73 8.35 -5.34
C MET A 243 6.80 8.61 -3.83
N MET A 244 5.96 9.50 -3.29
CA MET A 244 5.93 9.82 -1.86
C MET A 244 5.34 8.68 -1.03
N ASN A 245 4.23 8.07 -1.46
CA ASN A 245 3.60 6.93 -0.79
C ASN A 245 4.60 5.77 -0.63
N LEU A 246 5.27 5.39 -1.73
CA LEU A 246 6.24 4.29 -1.71
C LEU A 246 7.56 4.69 -1.05
N GLY A 247 8.10 5.85 -1.41
CA GLY A 247 9.41 6.33 -0.97
C GLY A 247 9.49 6.54 0.54
N VAL A 248 8.50 7.23 1.13
CA VAL A 248 8.46 7.46 2.58
C VAL A 248 8.24 6.14 3.33
N SER A 249 7.26 5.34 2.89
CA SER A 249 6.94 4.07 3.53
C SER A 249 8.14 3.12 3.55
N PHE A 250 8.81 2.99 2.41
CA PHE A 250 10.00 2.15 2.26
C PHE A 250 11.18 2.67 3.09
N THR A 251 11.43 3.98 3.07
CA THR A 251 12.53 4.59 3.83
C THR A 251 12.38 4.34 5.32
N LEU A 252 11.18 4.51 5.87
CA LEU A 252 10.89 4.20 7.27
C LEU A 252 11.08 2.71 7.59
N ALA A 253 10.65 1.81 6.69
CA ALA A 253 10.86 0.37 6.86
C ALA A 253 12.34 0.01 6.96
N VAL A 254 13.18 0.58 6.08
CA VAL A 254 14.63 0.36 6.10
C VAL A 254 15.26 0.91 7.38
N ILE A 255 14.90 2.13 7.79
CA ILE A 255 15.42 2.73 9.02
C ILE A 255 15.12 1.84 10.23
N VAL A 256 13.89 1.35 10.37
CA VAL A 256 13.51 0.49 11.49
C VAL A 256 14.18 -0.87 11.43
N ALA A 257 14.28 -1.50 10.25
CA ALA A 257 14.97 -2.77 10.08
C ALA A 257 16.45 -2.69 10.47
N LEU A 258 17.12 -1.59 10.08
CA LEU A 258 18.53 -1.35 10.40
C LEU A 258 18.75 -1.01 11.87
N ARG A 259 17.86 -0.20 12.48
CA ARG A 259 17.90 0.07 13.92
C ARG A 259 17.73 -1.20 14.75
N ALA A 260 16.85 -2.12 14.35
CA ALA A 260 16.65 -3.40 15.03
C ALA A 260 17.90 -4.31 14.99
N ARG A 261 18.89 -3.98 14.14
CA ARG A 261 20.17 -4.68 13.98
C ARG A 261 21.36 -3.86 14.46
N GLU A 262 21.12 -2.76 15.19
CA GLU A 262 22.14 -1.86 15.76
C GLU A 262 23.07 -1.22 14.70
N VAL A 263 22.61 -1.09 13.45
CA VAL A 263 23.36 -0.40 12.40
C VAL A 263 23.22 1.13 12.58
N PRO A 264 24.33 1.90 12.56
CA PRO A 264 24.27 3.35 12.79
C PRO A 264 23.46 4.09 11.71
N PHE A 265 22.69 5.11 12.14
CA PHE A 265 21.73 5.85 11.31
C PHE A 265 22.32 6.45 10.02
N TRP A 266 23.56 6.91 10.06
CA TRP A 266 24.24 7.45 8.87
C TRP A 266 24.48 6.42 7.77
N GLN A 267 24.72 5.16 8.12
CA GLN A 267 24.80 4.07 7.14
C GLN A 267 23.39 3.70 6.65
N ALA A 268 22.39 3.76 7.53
CA ALA A 268 20.99 3.53 7.18
C ALA A 268 20.43 4.54 6.18
N MET A 269 20.86 5.80 6.22
CA MET A 269 20.38 6.84 5.31
C MET A 269 21.09 6.88 3.96
N ARG A 270 22.27 6.26 3.82
CA ARG A 270 22.97 6.16 2.54
C ARG A 270 22.37 5.10 1.61
N LEU A 271 21.85 4.00 2.16
CA LEU A 271 21.20 2.93 1.39
C LEU A 271 20.02 3.39 0.51
N PRO A 272 18.99 4.09 1.02
CA PRO A 272 17.88 4.56 0.19
C PRO A 272 18.34 5.56 -0.88
N LEU A 273 19.36 6.37 -0.60
CA LEU A 273 19.95 7.28 -1.60
C LEU A 273 20.70 6.52 -2.70
N ASP A 274 21.52 5.53 -2.35
CA ASP A 274 22.23 4.66 -3.30
C ASP A 274 21.24 3.88 -4.18
N LEU A 275 20.11 3.47 -3.62
CA LEU A 275 19.03 2.78 -4.33
C LEU A 275 18.25 3.71 -5.26
N LEU A 276 17.98 4.93 -4.82
CA LEU A 276 17.36 5.96 -5.65
C LEU A 276 18.27 6.33 -6.82
N ILE A 277 19.57 6.50 -6.57
CA ILE A 277 20.59 6.69 -7.61
C ILE A 277 20.65 5.46 -8.54
N GLY A 278 20.58 4.24 -8.01
CA GLY A 278 20.54 3.00 -8.80
C GLY A 278 19.30 2.87 -9.69
N PHE A 279 18.14 3.32 -9.20
CA PHE A 279 16.89 3.38 -9.94
C PHE A 279 16.98 4.37 -11.12
N PHE A 280 17.49 5.59 -10.89
CA PHE A 280 17.67 6.56 -11.96
C PHE A 280 18.76 6.16 -12.97
N LYS A 281 19.81 5.44 -12.54
CA LYS A 281 20.88 4.96 -13.43
C LYS A 281 20.49 3.76 -14.29
N SER A 282 19.51 2.95 -13.89
CA SER A 282 19.13 1.75 -14.64
C SER A 282 17.67 1.38 -14.39
N PRO A 283 16.71 2.22 -14.82
CA PRO A 283 15.28 1.97 -14.61
C PRO A 283 14.86 0.64 -15.22
N LEU A 284 15.41 0.26 -16.38
CA LEU A 284 15.10 -1.00 -17.07
C LEU A 284 15.48 -2.25 -16.25
N ARG A 285 16.49 -2.21 -15.36
CA ARG A 285 16.82 -3.33 -14.45
C ARG A 285 15.78 -3.51 -13.34
N PHE A 286 14.99 -2.48 -13.06
CA PHE A 286 13.86 -2.55 -12.13
C PHE A 286 12.57 -3.03 -12.80
N PHE A 287 12.46 -2.95 -14.14
CA PHE A 287 11.26 -3.38 -14.86
C PHE A 287 11.44 -4.75 -15.58
N LEU A 288 12.63 -5.05 -16.11
CA LEU A 288 12.92 -6.29 -16.86
C LEU A 288 13.56 -7.37 -15.96
N PRO A 289 13.29 -8.67 -16.23
CA PRO A 289 14.00 -9.75 -15.58
C PRO A 289 15.49 -9.66 -15.92
N VAL A 290 16.36 -9.76 -14.91
CA VAL A 290 17.77 -10.02 -15.17
C VAL A 290 17.89 -11.50 -15.51
N GLU A 291 18.03 -11.83 -16.79
CA GLU A 291 18.54 -13.13 -17.21
C GLU A 291 19.95 -13.27 -16.64
N GLY A 292 20.13 -14.21 -15.71
CA GLY A 292 21.46 -14.49 -15.14
C GLY A 292 21.47 -14.76 -13.65
N ALA A 293 20.65 -15.69 -13.17
CA ALA A 293 20.96 -16.52 -12.01
C ALA A 293 20.01 -17.72 -12.03
N SER A 294 20.19 -18.58 -13.03
CA SER A 294 19.83 -19.99 -12.91
C SER A 294 20.33 -20.49 -11.56
N ALA A 295 19.42 -21.06 -10.78
CA ALA A 295 19.73 -21.74 -9.54
C ALA A 295 20.90 -22.70 -9.78
N GLN A 296 22.08 -22.38 -9.24
CA GLN A 296 23.13 -23.39 -9.10
C GLN A 296 22.67 -24.35 -8.01
N PRO A 297 22.58 -25.66 -8.27
CA PRO A 297 22.23 -26.64 -7.25
C PRO A 297 23.31 -26.61 -6.18
N HIS A 298 22.91 -26.47 -4.91
CA HIS A 298 23.81 -26.65 -3.78
C HIS A 298 24.43 -28.05 -3.85
N ALA A 299 25.73 -28.11 -4.15
CA ALA A 299 26.52 -29.32 -4.00
C ALA A 299 26.62 -29.67 -2.51
N HIS A 300 26.02 -30.80 -2.14
CA HIS A 300 26.25 -31.44 -0.85
C HIS A 300 27.74 -31.79 -0.72
N HIS A 301 28.45 -31.12 0.19
CA HIS A 301 29.71 -31.64 0.72
C HIS A 301 29.43 -32.26 2.09
N HIS A 302 29.31 -33.59 2.09
CA HIS A 302 29.59 -34.41 3.26
C HIS A 302 31.11 -34.50 3.45
N LYS A 303 31.58 -34.13 4.63
CA LYS A 303 32.66 -34.82 5.35
C LYS A 303 32.27 -34.85 6.82
#